data_AF-A0A6H9YUN7-F1
#
_entry.id   AF-A0A6H9YUN7-F1
#
_cell.length_a   1.000
_cell.length_b   1.000
_cell.length_c   1.000
_cell.angle_alpha   90.00
_cell.angle_beta   90.00
_cell.angle_gamma   90.00
#
_symmetry.space_group_name_H-M   'P 1'
#
loop_
_entity.id
_entity.type
_entity.pdbx_description
1 polymer ?
#
loop_
_entity_poly.entity_id
_entity_poly.type
_entity_poly.pdbx_seq_one_letter_code
_entity_poly.pdbx_strand_id
1 'polypeptide(L)'
;MNLKNRRTWLLVAAPVVIALSSAATYAIIDRNEQQQPPAARQSEIAAKSRQVMPFDLDRTTHRFTKTATGGVQTVTADDQADAQQIKLIREHLTEEAAAFRKGDYGDPASIHGGQMPGLRELEQGHTRIETRYTQTPSGAQITYTTSDPSLIKALHAWFDAQVTDHGQHAEHG
;
A
#
# COMPACT_ATOMS: atom_id res chain seq x y z
N MET A 1 -50.63 -9.99 66.24
CA MET A 1 -49.99 -8.67 66.52
C MET A 1 -48.89 -8.48 65.50
N ASN A 2 -48.80 -7.47 64.64
CA ASN A 2 -49.53 -6.22 64.41
C ASN A 2 -49.23 -5.84 62.94
N LEU A 3 -50.21 -5.84 62.04
CA LEU A 3 -50.79 -4.67 61.33
C LEU A 3 -49.76 -3.61 60.84
N LYS A 4 -49.54 -3.50 59.52
CA LYS A 4 -50.17 -2.54 58.57
C LYS A 4 -49.46 -1.18 58.50
N ASN A 5 -49.00 -0.81 57.29
CA ASN A 5 -49.62 0.26 56.47
C ASN A 5 -48.94 0.37 55.10
N ARG A 6 -49.63 -0.04 54.01
CA ARG A 6 -50.44 0.79 53.07
C ARG A 6 -49.55 1.70 52.20
N ARG A 7 -49.55 1.58 50.87
CA ARG A 7 -50.69 1.91 49.99
C ARG A 7 -50.56 1.24 48.62
N THR A 8 -51.63 0.60 48.20
CA THR A 8 -51.91 0.17 46.82
C THR A 8 -52.34 1.36 45.96
N TRP A 9 -51.77 1.47 44.77
CA TRP A 9 -52.48 1.90 43.56
C TRP A 9 -51.95 1.06 42.39
N LEU A 10 -52.81 0.17 41.88
CA LEU A 10 -52.64 -0.47 40.57
C LEU A 10 -53.27 0.47 39.54
N LEU A 11 -52.55 0.81 38.48
CA LEU A 11 -53.11 0.84 37.12
C LEU A 11 -52.03 0.49 36.10
N VAL A 12 -52.50 -0.25 35.10
CA VAL A 12 -51.79 -1.03 34.08
C VAL A 12 -51.35 -0.15 32.91
N ALA A 13 -50.17 -0.41 32.33
CA ALA A 13 -49.94 -0.37 30.88
C ALA A 13 -48.60 -1.05 30.49
N ALA A 14 -48.75 -2.23 29.88
CA ALA A 14 -47.94 -2.99 28.91
C ALA A 14 -46.42 -2.72 28.67
N PRO A 15 -45.65 -3.79 28.32
CA PRO A 15 -44.20 -3.77 28.22
C PRO A 15 -43.71 -3.29 26.84
N VAL A 16 -42.58 -2.58 26.82
CA VAL A 16 -41.74 -2.47 25.63
C VAL A 16 -40.44 -3.21 25.92
N VAL A 17 -40.36 -4.43 25.41
CA VAL A 17 -39.09 -5.14 25.25
C VAL A 17 -38.50 -4.66 23.93
N ILE A 18 -37.34 -4.00 23.99
CA ILE A 18 -36.41 -3.97 22.88
C ILE A 18 -35.07 -4.43 23.43
N ALA A 19 -34.80 -5.72 23.25
CA ALA A 19 -33.45 -6.25 23.28
C ALA A 19 -32.77 -5.87 21.97
N LEU A 20 -31.65 -5.13 22.03
CA LEU A 20 -30.75 -5.00 20.87
C LEU A 20 -29.31 -5.21 21.32
N SER A 21 -28.78 -6.28 20.77
CA SER A 21 -27.46 -6.89 20.84
C SER A 21 -26.30 -5.93 20.54
N SER A 22 -25.32 -5.87 21.44
CA SER A 22 -24.05 -5.17 21.27
C SER A 22 -23.02 -6.09 20.58
N ALA A 23 -23.10 -6.21 19.27
CA ALA A 23 -22.10 -6.94 18.49
C ALA A 23 -21.80 -6.22 17.17
N ALA A 24 -21.30 -4.98 17.24
CA ALA A 24 -20.91 -4.24 16.04
C ALA A 24 -19.76 -3.24 16.24
N THR A 25 -18.96 -3.36 17.30
CA THR A 25 -17.93 -2.33 17.60
C THR A 25 -16.52 -2.65 17.10
N TYR A 26 -16.27 -3.79 16.45
CA TYR A 26 -14.93 -4.16 15.98
C TYR A 26 -14.66 -3.90 14.49
N ALA A 27 -15.62 -3.40 13.71
CA ALA A 27 -15.50 -3.30 12.25
C ALA A 27 -15.28 -1.87 11.69
N ILE A 28 -14.99 -0.88 12.54
CA ILE A 28 -14.94 0.53 12.10
C ILE A 28 -13.51 1.01 11.74
N ILE A 29 -12.44 0.29 12.12
CA ILE A 29 -11.07 0.82 11.98
C ILE A 29 -10.50 0.65 10.55
N ASP A 30 -10.99 -0.30 9.75
CA ASP A 30 -10.30 -0.70 8.49
C ASP A 30 -10.93 -0.14 7.19
N ARG A 31 -12.03 0.62 7.29
CA ARG A 31 -12.73 1.15 6.10
C ARG A 31 -12.21 2.50 5.59
N ASN A 32 -11.28 3.13 6.31
CA ASN A 32 -10.90 4.51 6.04
C ASN A 32 -9.81 4.64 4.96
N GLU A 33 -8.98 3.61 4.74
CA GLU A 33 -7.87 3.67 3.76
C GLU A 33 -8.34 3.65 2.29
N GLN A 34 -9.50 3.08 2.01
CA GLN A 34 -10.02 2.92 0.64
C GLN A 34 -10.94 4.06 0.17
N GLN A 35 -11.35 4.99 1.04
CA GLN A 35 -12.35 6.03 0.73
C GLN A 35 -11.83 7.46 0.83
N GLN A 36 -10.52 7.67 1.01
CA GLN A 36 -9.94 9.00 0.98
C GLN A 36 -9.99 9.60 -0.44
N PRO A 37 -10.23 10.92 -0.58
CA PRO A 37 -10.08 11.58 -1.86
C PRO A 37 -8.64 11.47 -2.37
N PRO A 38 -8.39 11.39 -3.70
CA PRO A 38 -7.06 11.10 -4.25
C PRO A 38 -5.94 12.00 -3.70
N ALA A 39 -6.18 13.30 -3.53
CA ALA A 39 -5.19 14.23 -3.01
C ALA A 39 -4.81 13.97 -1.53
N ALA A 40 -5.77 13.53 -0.70
CA ALA A 40 -5.50 13.18 0.69
C ALA A 40 -4.67 11.89 0.76
N ARG A 41 -5.03 10.89 -0.05
CA ARG A 41 -4.26 9.64 -0.15
C ARG A 41 -2.84 9.89 -0.62
N GLN A 42 -2.65 10.65 -1.71
CA GLN A 42 -1.31 10.98 -2.23
C GLN A 42 -0.46 11.77 -1.23
N SER A 43 -1.06 12.66 -0.44
CA SER A 43 -0.33 13.38 0.61
C SER A 43 0.14 12.45 1.74
N GLU A 44 -0.69 11.49 2.13
CA GLU A 44 -0.33 10.46 3.12
C GLU A 44 0.77 9.54 2.58
N ILE A 45 0.64 9.07 1.34
CA ILE A 45 1.67 8.28 0.65
C ILE A 45 2.98 9.06 0.60
N ALA A 46 2.97 10.33 0.18
CA ALA A 46 4.19 11.15 0.15
C ALA A 46 4.83 11.31 1.54
N ALA A 47 4.04 11.33 2.62
CA ALA A 47 4.58 11.39 3.98
C ALA A 47 5.22 10.05 4.40
N LYS A 48 4.57 8.91 4.14
CA LYS A 48 5.10 7.57 4.41
C LYS A 48 6.33 7.25 3.57
N SER A 49 6.28 7.60 2.29
CA SER A 49 7.36 7.46 1.32
C SER A 49 8.66 8.12 1.79
N ARG A 50 8.60 9.31 2.43
CA ARG A 50 9.80 9.99 2.99
C ARG A 50 10.44 9.26 4.18
N GLN A 51 9.73 8.32 4.81
CA GLN A 51 10.27 7.52 5.91
C GLN A 51 10.94 6.23 5.42
N VAL A 52 10.55 5.75 4.24
CA VAL A 52 10.99 4.47 3.68
C VAL A 52 12.02 4.68 2.58
N MET A 53 11.77 5.60 1.65
CA MET A 53 12.69 5.93 0.58
C MET A 53 13.71 6.98 1.06
N PRO A 54 15.02 6.67 1.04
CA PRO A 54 16.03 7.52 1.65
C PRO A 54 16.46 8.71 0.77
N PHE A 55 15.81 8.91 -0.39
CA PHE A 55 16.06 10.02 -1.33
C PHE A 55 14.88 11.00 -1.36
N ASP A 56 15.15 12.23 -1.82
CA ASP A 56 14.13 13.26 -1.92
C ASP A 56 13.16 12.98 -3.09
N LEU A 57 11.88 12.71 -2.76
CA LEU A 57 10.83 12.41 -3.73
C LEU A 57 10.54 13.55 -4.70
N ASP A 58 10.69 14.79 -4.24
CA ASP A 58 10.44 15.98 -5.06
C ASP A 58 11.57 16.21 -6.09
N ARG A 59 12.62 15.36 -6.06
CA ARG A 59 13.79 15.41 -6.95
C ARG A 59 14.06 14.06 -7.63
N THR A 60 13.02 13.22 -7.69
CA THR A 60 13.07 11.92 -8.36
C THR A 60 11.78 11.63 -9.10
N THR A 61 11.91 10.81 -10.13
CA THR A 61 10.78 10.26 -10.87
C THR A 61 10.80 8.73 -10.84
N HIS A 62 9.67 8.14 -10.45
CA HIS A 62 9.42 6.69 -10.54
C HIS A 62 8.69 6.38 -11.84
N ARG A 63 9.30 5.60 -12.73
CA ARG A 63 8.67 5.14 -13.96
C ARG A 63 8.38 3.66 -13.89
N PHE A 64 7.13 3.30 -14.16
CA PHE A 64 6.66 1.92 -14.19
C PHE A 64 6.22 1.55 -15.62
N THR A 65 7.02 0.75 -16.31
CA THR A 65 6.76 0.31 -17.68
C THR A 65 6.31 -1.15 -17.68
N LYS A 66 5.09 -1.41 -18.14
CA LYS A 66 4.57 -2.78 -18.32
C LYS A 66 5.19 -3.41 -19.56
N THR A 67 5.52 -4.70 -19.49
CA THR A 67 5.97 -5.49 -20.64
C THR A 67 5.09 -6.72 -20.84
N ALA A 68 5.21 -7.38 -21.98
CA ALA A 68 4.46 -8.60 -22.28
C ALA A 68 4.78 -9.77 -21.32
N THR A 69 5.94 -9.72 -20.65
CA THR A 69 6.45 -10.78 -19.77
C THR A 69 6.65 -10.29 -18.33
N GLY A 70 6.06 -9.14 -17.95
CA GLY A 70 6.21 -8.56 -16.61
C GLY A 70 6.28 -7.04 -16.66
N GLY A 71 7.37 -6.45 -16.19
CA GLY A 71 7.53 -5.00 -16.14
C GLY A 71 8.92 -4.51 -15.70
N VAL A 72 9.13 -3.21 -15.82
CA VAL A 72 10.34 -2.51 -15.36
C VAL A 72 9.93 -1.35 -14.47
N GLN A 73 10.49 -1.32 -13.26
CA GLN A 73 10.48 -0.16 -12.37
C GLN A 73 11.81 0.56 -12.54
N THR A 74 11.77 1.86 -12.80
CA THR A 74 12.95 2.72 -12.90
C THR A 74 12.78 3.89 -11.94
N VAL A 75 13.81 4.20 -11.16
CA VAL A 75 13.84 5.40 -10.33
C VAL A 75 15.03 6.23 -10.77
N THR A 76 14.76 7.50 -11.07
CA THR A 76 15.74 8.42 -11.66
C THR A 76 15.78 9.71 -10.85
N ALA A 77 16.98 10.22 -10.59
CA ALA A 77 17.16 11.59 -10.13
C ALA A 77 16.87 12.56 -11.27
N ASP A 78 16.10 13.61 -11.00
CA ASP A 78 15.69 14.58 -12.03
C ASP A 78 16.88 15.42 -12.53
N ASP A 79 17.87 15.64 -11.66
CA ASP A 79 19.18 16.19 -12.01
C ASP A 79 20.21 15.05 -12.15
N GLN A 80 20.72 14.87 -13.36
CA GLN A 80 21.73 13.85 -13.67
C GLN A 80 23.08 14.10 -12.99
N ALA A 81 23.32 15.31 -12.48
CA ALA A 81 24.52 15.66 -11.72
C ALA A 81 24.36 15.46 -10.21
N ASP A 82 23.15 15.14 -9.71
CA ASP A 82 22.94 14.90 -8.29
C ASP A 82 23.45 13.51 -7.87
N ALA A 83 24.75 13.44 -7.62
CA ALA A 83 25.42 12.22 -7.20
C ALA A 83 24.86 11.65 -5.87
N GLN A 84 24.30 12.49 -5.00
CA GLN A 84 23.73 12.04 -3.73
C GLN A 84 22.40 11.32 -3.96
N GLN A 85 21.46 11.92 -4.70
CA GLN A 85 20.19 11.29 -5.06
C GLN A 85 20.43 9.99 -5.84
N ILE A 86 21.33 10.01 -6.83
CA ILE A 86 21.67 8.83 -7.62
C ILE A 86 22.20 7.70 -6.73
N LYS A 87 23.07 8.01 -5.77
CA LYS A 87 23.59 7.02 -4.81
C LYS A 87 22.47 6.41 -3.97
N LEU A 88 21.63 7.24 -3.37
CA LEU A 88 20.53 6.80 -2.51
C LEU A 88 19.51 5.94 -3.25
N ILE A 89 19.15 6.33 -4.48
CA ILE A 89 18.29 5.54 -5.38
C ILE A 89 18.90 4.16 -5.62
N ARG A 90 20.20 4.11 -5.97
CA ARG A 90 20.88 2.85 -6.28
C ARG A 90 20.95 1.93 -5.07
N GLU A 91 21.21 2.47 -3.88
CA GLU A 91 21.26 1.71 -2.63
C GLU A 91 19.88 1.13 -2.31
N HIS A 92 18.85 1.98 -2.31
CA HIS A 92 17.48 1.55 -2.03
C HIS A 92 16.99 0.48 -3.02
N LEU A 93 17.14 0.69 -4.34
CA LEU A 93 16.71 -0.31 -5.33
C LEU A 93 17.54 -1.61 -5.29
N THR A 94 18.74 -1.59 -4.71
CA THR A 94 19.51 -2.82 -4.47
C THR A 94 18.87 -3.64 -3.36
N GLU A 95 18.49 -2.97 -2.27
CA GLU A 95 17.83 -3.57 -1.10
C GLU A 95 16.45 -4.12 -1.50
N GLU A 96 15.63 -3.31 -2.17
CA GLU A 96 14.32 -3.70 -2.69
C GLU A 96 14.41 -4.94 -3.59
N ALA A 97 15.34 -4.94 -4.56
CA ALA A 97 15.51 -6.09 -5.42
C ALA A 97 15.93 -7.35 -4.64
N ALA A 98 16.69 -7.22 -3.54
CA ALA A 98 17.05 -8.35 -2.69
C ALA A 98 15.87 -8.85 -1.83
N ALA A 99 15.03 -7.94 -1.36
CA ALA A 99 13.81 -8.24 -0.61
C ALA A 99 12.76 -8.94 -1.49
N PHE A 100 12.47 -8.38 -2.66
CA PHE A 100 11.49 -8.92 -3.60
C PHE A 100 11.83 -10.33 -4.09
N ARG A 101 13.11 -10.66 -4.27
CA ARG A 101 13.54 -12.04 -4.59
C ARG A 101 13.15 -13.05 -3.52
N LYS A 102 13.00 -12.61 -2.28
CA LYS A 102 12.59 -13.43 -1.13
C LYS A 102 11.08 -13.32 -0.84
N GLY A 103 10.33 -12.62 -1.69
CA GLY A 103 8.90 -12.37 -1.48
C GLY A 103 8.62 -11.36 -0.38
N ASP A 104 9.63 -10.61 0.06
CA ASP A 104 9.48 -9.55 1.05
C ASP A 104 9.16 -8.24 0.33
N TYR A 105 7.89 -7.84 0.39
CA TYR A 105 7.39 -6.57 -0.12
C TYR A 105 6.98 -5.62 1.02
N GLY A 106 7.64 -5.74 2.18
CA GLY A 106 7.34 -4.96 3.39
C GLY A 106 7.43 -3.46 3.19
N ASP A 107 8.43 -2.98 2.44
CA ASP A 107 8.62 -1.55 2.14
C ASP A 107 7.40 -0.99 1.36
N PRO A 108 7.02 -1.54 0.19
CA PRO A 108 5.76 -1.16 -0.47
C PRO A 108 4.53 -1.28 0.44
N ALA A 109 4.40 -2.36 1.21
CA ALA A 109 3.25 -2.56 2.09
C ALA A 109 3.16 -1.47 3.18
N SER A 110 4.29 -1.00 3.70
CA SER A 110 4.35 0.04 4.73
C SER A 110 3.95 1.43 4.21
N ILE A 111 4.19 1.69 2.93
CA ILE A 111 3.79 2.94 2.26
C ILE A 111 2.33 2.85 1.83
N HIS A 112 1.95 1.80 1.11
CA HIS A 112 0.71 1.73 0.34
C HIS A 112 -0.44 0.96 1.01
N GLY A 113 -0.13 0.28 2.11
CA GLY A 113 -1.00 -0.67 2.79
C GLY A 113 -0.89 -2.08 2.20
N GLY A 114 -1.09 -3.09 3.05
CA GLY A 114 -0.98 -4.51 2.67
C GLY A 114 -2.08 -5.00 1.71
N GLN A 115 -3.04 -4.15 1.37
CA GLN A 115 -4.11 -4.44 0.40
C GLN A 115 -3.87 -3.80 -0.97
N MET A 116 -2.64 -3.29 -1.23
CA MET A 116 -2.29 -2.73 -2.54
C MET A 116 -2.54 -3.77 -3.65
N PRO A 117 -3.22 -3.40 -4.75
CA PRO A 117 -3.50 -4.33 -5.85
C PRO A 117 -2.26 -5.07 -6.34
N GLY A 118 -2.35 -6.40 -6.44
CA GLY A 118 -1.27 -7.27 -6.91
C GLY A 118 -0.23 -7.65 -5.85
N LEU A 119 -0.11 -6.92 -4.74
CA LEU A 119 0.95 -7.11 -3.74
C LEU A 119 0.99 -8.54 -3.19
N ARG A 120 -0.17 -9.06 -2.77
CA ARG A 120 -0.29 -10.41 -2.20
C ARG A 120 0.10 -11.50 -3.20
N GLU A 121 -0.29 -11.36 -4.46
CA GLU A 121 0.07 -12.30 -5.52
C GLU A 121 1.58 -12.27 -5.81
N LEU A 122 2.21 -11.09 -5.76
CA LEU A 122 3.64 -10.94 -5.94
C LEU A 122 4.43 -11.57 -4.78
N GLU A 123 4.03 -11.32 -3.53
CA GLU A 123 4.61 -11.96 -2.34
C GLU A 123 4.57 -13.49 -2.44
N GLN A 124 3.41 -14.07 -2.77
CA GLN A 124 3.24 -15.52 -2.89
C GLN A 124 3.90 -16.10 -4.14
N GLY A 125 4.01 -15.30 -5.19
CA GLY A 125 4.53 -15.69 -6.50
C GLY A 125 6.02 -15.48 -6.68
N HIS A 126 6.72 -14.90 -5.71
CA HIS A 126 8.07 -14.37 -5.88
C HIS A 126 9.08 -15.36 -6.48
N THR A 127 9.00 -16.65 -6.14
CA THR A 127 9.90 -17.70 -6.68
C THR A 127 9.73 -17.93 -8.19
N ARG A 128 8.62 -17.48 -8.78
CA ARG A 128 8.29 -17.57 -10.21
C ARG A 128 8.51 -16.24 -10.94
N ILE A 129 9.06 -15.23 -10.27
CA ILE A 129 9.40 -13.93 -10.84
C ILE A 129 10.92 -13.79 -10.81
N GLU A 130 11.54 -13.66 -11.98
CA GLU A 130 12.92 -13.22 -12.05
C GLU A 130 12.98 -11.72 -11.78
N THR A 131 13.61 -11.33 -10.67
CA THR A 131 13.86 -9.94 -10.30
C THR A 131 15.32 -9.59 -10.58
N ARG A 132 15.58 -8.64 -11.47
CA ARG A 132 16.93 -8.21 -11.88
C ARG A 132 17.14 -6.72 -11.65
N TYR A 133 18.13 -6.39 -10.83
CA TYR A 133 18.56 -5.01 -10.59
C TYR A 133 19.59 -4.58 -11.65
N THR A 134 19.58 -3.32 -12.08
CA THR A 134 20.62 -2.72 -12.92
C THR A 134 20.74 -1.23 -12.63
N GLN A 135 21.97 -0.72 -12.57
CA GLN A 135 22.22 0.72 -12.46
C GLN A 135 22.00 1.43 -13.80
N THR A 136 21.52 2.67 -13.75
CA THR A 136 21.46 3.60 -14.89
C THR A 136 22.33 4.82 -14.58
N PRO A 137 22.71 5.65 -15.56
CA PRO A 137 23.51 6.86 -15.30
C PRO A 137 22.92 7.76 -14.21
N SER A 138 21.59 7.91 -14.20
CA SER A 138 20.84 8.81 -13.33
C SER A 138 20.06 8.10 -12.21
N GLY A 139 20.31 6.82 -11.95
CA GLY A 139 19.60 6.06 -10.91
C GLY A 139 19.78 4.54 -11.05
N ALA A 140 18.66 3.81 -10.99
CA ALA A 140 18.62 2.37 -11.19
C ALA A 140 17.24 1.88 -11.67
N GLN A 141 17.19 0.62 -12.08
CA GLN A 141 15.96 -0.09 -12.43
C GLN A 141 15.92 -1.50 -11.84
N ILE A 142 14.70 -2.00 -11.65
CA ILE A 142 14.38 -3.38 -11.35
C ILE A 142 13.49 -3.92 -12.47
N THR A 143 13.95 -4.98 -13.12
CA THR A 143 13.18 -5.72 -14.12
C THR A 143 12.56 -6.95 -13.48
N TYR A 144 11.27 -7.15 -13.71
CA TYR A 144 10.49 -8.29 -13.27
C TYR A 144 10.06 -9.10 -14.49
N THR A 145 10.45 -10.37 -14.54
CA THR A 145 10.14 -11.26 -15.67
C THR A 145 9.48 -12.54 -15.16
N THR A 146 8.38 -12.93 -15.79
CA THR A 146 7.70 -14.20 -15.53
C THR A 146 6.94 -14.66 -16.76
N SER A 147 6.73 -15.98 -16.88
CA SER A 147 5.85 -16.57 -17.89
C SER A 147 4.45 -16.86 -17.36
N ASP A 148 4.19 -16.62 -16.07
CA ASP A 148 2.89 -16.86 -15.45
C ASP A 148 1.93 -15.68 -15.73
N PRO A 149 0.83 -15.90 -16.47
CA PRO A 149 -0.11 -14.83 -16.81
C PRO A 149 -0.76 -14.16 -15.60
N SER A 150 -0.95 -14.88 -14.49
CA SER A 150 -1.53 -14.33 -13.26
C SER A 150 -0.57 -13.35 -12.58
N LEU A 151 0.73 -13.65 -12.59
CA LEU A 151 1.76 -12.78 -12.01
C LEU A 151 2.06 -11.57 -12.90
N ILE A 152 1.96 -11.72 -14.22
CA ILE A 152 2.02 -10.56 -15.13
C ILE A 152 0.88 -9.58 -14.81
N LYS A 153 -0.34 -10.10 -14.65
CA LYS A 153 -1.50 -9.28 -14.27
C LYS A 153 -1.31 -8.61 -12.90
N ALA A 154 -0.75 -9.34 -11.92
CA ALA A 154 -0.44 -8.79 -10.60
C ALA A 154 0.59 -7.66 -10.66
N LEU A 155 1.70 -7.85 -11.40
CA LEU A 155 2.72 -6.82 -11.63
C LEU A 155 2.09 -5.56 -12.24
N HIS A 156 1.22 -5.72 -13.24
CA HIS A 156 0.57 -4.59 -13.91
C HIS A 156 -0.38 -3.84 -12.98
N ALA A 157 -1.17 -4.55 -12.17
CA ALA A 157 -2.05 -3.94 -11.18
C ALA A 157 -1.26 -3.20 -10.09
N TRP A 158 -0.15 -3.79 -9.65
CA TRP A 158 0.76 -3.17 -8.68
C TRP A 158 1.40 -1.90 -9.23
N PHE A 159 1.84 -1.91 -10.49
CA PHE A 159 2.38 -0.72 -11.17
C PHE A 159 1.34 0.40 -11.30
N ASP A 160 0.10 0.08 -11.65
CA ASP A 160 -0.98 1.08 -11.74
C ASP A 160 -1.30 1.70 -10.38
N ALA A 161 -1.32 0.88 -9.33
CA ALA A 161 -1.53 1.35 -7.98
C ALA A 161 -0.39 2.27 -7.51
N GLN A 162 0.87 1.90 -7.81
CA GLN A 162 2.05 2.72 -7.51
C GLN A 162 1.97 4.10 -8.18
N VAL A 163 1.66 4.14 -9.49
CA VAL A 163 1.51 5.42 -10.22
C VAL A 163 0.37 6.26 -9.64
N THR A 164 -0.75 5.64 -9.28
CA THR A 164 -1.88 6.35 -8.66
C THR A 164 -1.51 6.95 -7.30
N ASP A 165 -0.82 6.17 -6.46
CA ASP A 165 -0.49 6.54 -5.08
C ASP A 165 0.63 7.57 -4.97
N HIS A 166 1.65 7.50 -5.83
CA HIS A 166 2.76 8.45 -5.83
C HIS A 166 2.46 9.75 -6.60
N GLY A 167 1.38 9.78 -7.40
CA GLY A 167 0.92 11.00 -8.08
C GLY A 167 2.01 11.62 -8.96
N GLN A 168 2.34 12.88 -8.72
CA GLN A 168 3.33 13.62 -9.53
C GLN A 168 4.76 13.04 -9.49
N HIS A 169 5.07 12.16 -8.52
CA HIS A 169 6.39 11.54 -8.38
C HIS A 169 6.51 10.22 -9.16
N ALA A 170 5.43 9.78 -9.81
CA ALA A 170 5.41 8.56 -10.59
C ALA A 170 4.65 8.67 -11.91
N GLU A 171 5.06 7.86 -12.88
CA GLU A 171 4.47 7.86 -14.21
C GLU A 171 4.49 6.46 -14.84
N HIS A 172 3.60 6.26 -15.80
CA HIS A 172 3.71 5.15 -16.73
C HIS A 172 4.81 5.45 -17.76
N GLY A 173 5.55 4.42 -18.16
CA GLY A 173 6.49 4.52 -19.29
C GLY A 173 6.16 3.60 -20.43
#